data_AF-A0A6B3H684-F1
#
_entry.id   AF-A0A6B3H684-F1
#
_cell.length_a   1.000
_cell.length_b   1.000
_cell.length_c   1.000
_cell.angle_alpha   90.00
_cell.angle_beta   90.00
_cell.angle_gamma   90.00
#
_symmetry.space_group_name_H-M   'P 1'
#
loop_
_entity.id
_entity.type
_entity.pdbx_description
1 polymer ?
#
loop_
_entity_poly.entity_id
_entity_poly.type
_entity_poly.pdbx_seq_one_letter_code
_entity_poly.pdbx_strand_id
1 'polypeptide(L)'
;LHDHACTGTRGYWIAREKDTGAFLGWFELRPLADHDPAVVELGYRLNRAAWGRGYATEGARALVDKGFTDLGVQRVTANTMAVNTGSRR
;
A
#
# COMPACT_ATOMS: atom_id res chain seq x y z
N LEU A 1 4.76 11.30 1.85
CA LEU A 1 3.78 10.68 2.74
C LEU A 1 4.15 11.09 4.16
N HIS A 2 3.23 11.64 4.96
CA HIS A 2 3.53 11.96 6.36
C HIS A 2 3.42 10.71 7.22
N ASP A 3 4.31 10.65 8.20
CA ASP A 3 4.58 9.55 9.11
C ASP A 3 3.39 9.27 10.03
N HIS A 4 3.02 7.99 10.14
CA HIS A 4 2.04 7.48 11.08
C HIS A 4 2.71 6.35 11.85
N ALA A 5 2.56 6.37 13.18
CA ALA A 5 3.30 5.66 14.24
C ALA A 5 3.34 4.11 14.18
N CYS A 6 3.66 3.56 13.01
CA CYS A 6 4.04 2.19 12.75
C CYS A 6 5.24 2.21 11.80
N THR A 7 6.31 2.90 12.22
CA THR A 7 7.59 2.87 11.49
C THR A 7 8.27 1.50 11.59
N GLY A 8 7.87 0.64 12.55
CA GLY A 8 8.43 -0.70 12.75
C GLY A 8 7.50 -1.89 12.50
N THR A 9 6.26 -1.71 12.04
CA THR A 9 5.29 -2.82 11.91
C THR A 9 4.55 -2.82 10.57
N ARG A 10 4.38 -4.04 10.02
CA ARG A 10 3.45 -4.35 8.93
C ARG A 10 2.02 -4.02 9.38
N GLY A 11 1.12 -3.61 8.47
CA GLY A 11 -0.22 -3.19 8.89
C GLY A 11 -1.03 -2.44 7.84
N TYR A 12 -1.76 -1.42 8.30
CA TYR A 12 -2.64 -0.56 7.50
C TYR A 12 -2.13 0.88 7.53
N TRP A 13 -2.24 1.56 6.39
CA TRP A 13 -1.89 2.96 6.23
C TRP A 13 -3.04 3.74 5.65
N ILE A 14 -3.27 4.93 6.18
CA ILE A 14 -4.21 5.87 5.60
C ILE A 14 -3.51 6.71 4.53
N ALA A 15 -4.14 6.83 3.37
CA ALA A 15 -3.72 7.73 2.32
C ALA A 15 -4.41 9.09 2.49
N ARG A 16 -3.62 10.16 2.54
CA ARG A 16 -4.09 11.55 2.58
C ARG A 16 -3.43 12.36 1.49
N GLU A 17 -4.18 13.24 0.85
CA GLU A 17 -3.63 14.23 -0.07
C GLU A 17 -2.77 15.22 0.72
N LYS A 18 -1.56 15.53 0.22
CA LYS A 18 -0.60 16.35 0.96
C LYS A 18 -1.10 17.78 1.18
N ASP A 19 -1.71 18.37 0.16
CA ASP A 19 -2.07 19.79 0.17
C ASP A 19 -3.35 20.07 0.95
N THR A 20 -4.32 19.17 0.86
CA THR A 20 -5.66 19.37 1.45
C THR A 20 -5.89 18.55 2.72
N GLY A 21 -5.05 17.54 2.97
CA GLY A 21 -5.28 16.55 4.02
C GLY A 21 -6.46 15.60 3.76
N ALA A 22 -7.08 15.68 2.57
CA ALA A 22 -8.25 14.90 2.23
C ALA A 22 -7.98 13.41 2.33
N PHE A 23 -8.92 12.68 2.92
CA PHE A 23 -8.85 11.22 2.99
C PHE A 23 -9.04 10.60 1.60
N LEU A 24 -8.02 9.88 1.14
CA LEU A 24 -8.02 9.24 -0.18
C LEU A 24 -8.35 7.76 -0.12
N GLY A 25 -8.20 7.13 1.04
CA GLY A 25 -8.40 5.70 1.22
C GLY A 25 -7.35 5.09 2.14
N TRP A 26 -7.09 3.80 1.94
CA TRP A 26 -6.11 3.06 2.73
C TRP A 26 -5.32 2.06 1.88
N PHE A 27 -4.17 1.68 2.41
CA PHE A 27 -3.28 0.64 1.90
C PHE A 27 -2.99 -0.36 3.02
N GLU A 28 -2.62 -1.58 2.66
CA GLU A 28 -2.16 -2.62 3.58
C GLU A 28 -0.94 -3.34 3.03
N LEU A 29 -0.07 -3.81 3.92
CA LEU A 29 1.13 -4.58 3.63
C LEU A 29 1.32 -5.54 4.79
N ARG A 30 0.92 -6.80 4.59
CA ARG A 30 0.81 -7.80 5.67
C ARG A 30 1.28 -9.17 5.21
N PRO A 31 1.82 -10.02 6.10
CA PRO A 31 2.21 -11.38 5.72
C PRO A 31 1.03 -12.18 5.16
N LEU A 32 1.28 -12.98 4.11
CA LEU A 32 0.28 -13.92 3.58
C LEU A 32 0.00 -15.08 4.55
N ALA A 33 1.00 -15.43 5.36
CA ALA A 33 0.89 -16.43 6.41
C ALA A 33 1.78 -16.04 7.60
N ASP A 34 1.32 -16.34 8.82
CA ASP A 34 2.03 -15.95 10.04
C ASP A 34 3.42 -16.57 10.17
N HIS A 35 3.65 -17.73 9.54
CA HIS A 35 4.92 -18.45 9.56
C HIS A 35 5.90 -18.02 8.47
N ASP A 36 5.48 -17.20 7.50
CA ASP A 36 6.34 -16.67 6.44
C ASP A 36 6.27 -15.13 6.40
N PRO A 37 6.96 -14.46 7.33
CA PRO A 37 6.99 -13.00 7.41
C PRO A 37 7.68 -12.35 6.20
N ALA A 38 8.44 -13.11 5.40
CA ALA A 38 9.20 -12.60 4.26
C ALA A 38 8.31 -12.44 3.01
N VAL A 39 7.11 -13.00 3.01
CA VAL A 39 6.14 -12.89 1.93
C VAL A 39 4.92 -12.10 2.40
N VAL A 40 4.69 -10.95 1.77
CA VAL A 40 3.58 -10.05 2.14
C VAL A 40 2.61 -9.84 0.98
N GLU A 41 1.37 -9.53 1.30
CA GLU A 41 0.35 -9.04 0.40
C GLU A 41 0.22 -7.52 0.55
N LEU A 42 0.27 -6.83 -0.59
CA LEU A 42 -0.04 -5.43 -0.77
C LEU A 42 -1.47 -5.28 -1.29
N GLY A 43 -2.32 -4.63 -0.51
CA GLY A 43 -3.69 -4.30 -0.88
C GLY A 43 -3.95 -2.79 -0.73
N TYR A 44 -4.95 -2.28 -1.45
CA TYR A 44 -5.42 -0.90 -1.26
C TYR A 44 -6.85 -0.70 -1.71
N ARG A 45 -7.48 0.30 -1.11
CA ARG A 45 -8.79 0.79 -1.54
C ARG A 45 -8.82 2.30 -1.47
N LEU A 46 -8.96 2.93 -2.64
CA LEU A 46 -9.04 4.37 -2.78
C LEU A 46 -10.47 4.82 -3.10
N ASN A 47 -10.83 6.00 -2.60
CA ASN A 47 -12.05 6.70 -2.96
C ASN A 47 -12.11 6.91 -4.48
N ARG A 48 -13.29 6.75 -5.06
CA ARG A 48 -13.49 6.90 -6.52
C ARG A 48 -13.04 8.27 -7.05
N ALA A 49 -13.20 9.33 -6.26
CA ALA A 49 -12.74 10.68 -6.59
C ALA A 49 -11.20 10.79 -6.71
N ALA A 50 -10.46 9.84 -6.14
CA ALA A 50 -9.01 9.79 -6.19
C ALA A 50 -8.47 8.93 -7.36
N TRP A 51 -9.35 8.28 -8.13
CA TRP A 51 -8.96 7.41 -9.23
C TRP A 51 -8.43 8.22 -10.42
N GLY A 52 -7.54 7.62 -11.23
CA GLY A 52 -6.94 8.28 -12.39
C GLY A 52 -5.88 9.35 -12.06
N ARG A 53 -5.60 9.60 -10.77
CA ARG A 53 -4.62 10.60 -10.30
C ARG A 53 -3.25 10.01 -9.91
N GLY A 54 -3.05 8.71 -10.10
CA GLY A 54 -1.77 8.03 -9.80
C GLY A 54 -1.52 7.66 -8.33
N TYR A 55 -2.43 8.01 -7.40
CA TYR A 55 -2.25 7.74 -5.97
C TYR A 55 -2.08 6.27 -5.61
N ALA A 56 -2.76 5.37 -6.34
CA ALA A 56 -2.59 3.93 -6.16
C ALA A 56 -1.13 3.51 -6.40
N THR A 57 -0.56 3.93 -7.52
CA THR A 57 0.82 3.65 -7.91
C THR A 57 1.82 4.29 -6.95
N GLU A 58 1.59 5.53 -6.54
CA GLU A 58 2.46 6.22 -5.56
C GLU A 58 2.49 5.48 -4.22
N GLY A 59 1.32 5.16 -3.65
CA GLY A 59 1.24 4.47 -2.36
C GLY A 59 1.77 3.04 -2.42
N ALA A 60 1.50 2.32 -3.51
CA ALA A 60 2.02 0.98 -3.74
C ALA A 60 3.56 0.96 -3.78
N ARG A 61 4.18 1.88 -4.53
CA ARG A 61 5.65 1.98 -4.61
C ARG A 61 6.28 2.28 -3.26
N ALA A 62 5.69 3.21 -2.50
CA ALA A 62 6.19 3.57 -1.17
C ALA A 62 6.16 2.37 -0.19
N LEU A 63 5.11 1.55 -0.24
CA LEU A 63 5.02 0.37 0.61
C LEU A 63 5.93 -0.78 0.15
N VAL A 64 6.11 -0.96 -1.16
CA VAL A 64 7.07 -1.93 -1.70
C VAL A 64 8.49 -1.57 -1.26
N ASP A 65 8.89 -0.32 -1.41
CA ASP A 65 10.20 0.18 -0.99
C ASP A 65 10.43 -0.08 0.49
N LYS A 66 9.50 0.37 1.34
CA LYS A 66 9.52 0.11 2.79
C LYS A 66 9.59 -1.39 3.14
N GLY A 67 8.88 -2.24 2.38
CA GLY A 67 8.91 -3.68 2.55
C GLY A 67 10.32 -4.25 2.42
N PHE A 68 11.02 -3.85 1.35
CA PHE A 68 12.36 -4.34 1.04
C PHE A 68 13.46 -3.67 1.87
N THR A 69 13.34 -2.39 2.21
CA THR A 69 14.37 -1.65 2.94
C THR A 69 14.29 -1.88 4.45
N ASP A 70 13.08 -1.83 5.02
CA ASP A 70 12.91 -1.70 6.47
C ASP A 70 12.35 -2.97 7.12
N LEU A 71 11.59 -3.78 6.37
CA LEU A 71 10.78 -4.88 6.91
C LEU A 71 11.33 -6.27 6.57
N GLY A 72 12.47 -6.35 5.88
CA GLY A 72 13.14 -7.60 5.51
C GLY A 72 12.29 -8.51 4.62
N VAL A 73 11.34 -7.93 3.88
CA VAL A 73 10.47 -8.67 2.96
C VAL A 73 11.31 -9.15 1.77
N GLN A 74 11.10 -10.40 1.35
CA GLN A 74 11.74 -10.99 0.18
C GLN A 74 10.80 -11.03 -1.02
N ARG A 75 9.48 -11.02 -0.78
CA ARG A 75 8.48 -11.04 -1.84
C ARG A 75 7.25 -10.24 -1.46
N VAL A 76 6.86 -9.31 -2.32
CA VAL A 76 5.56 -8.63 -2.26
C VAL A 76 4.65 -9.22 -3.32
N THR A 77 3.45 -9.60 -2.91
CA THR A 77 2.36 -10.04 -3.77
C THR A 77 1.27 -8.99 -3.77
N ALA A 78 0.49 -8.88 -4.84
CA ALA A 78 -0.67 -7.98 -4.88
C ALA A 78 -1.77 -8.65 -5.68
N ASN A 79 -2.86 -9.04 -5.04
CA ASN A 79 -4.02 -9.54 -5.74
C ASN A 79 -4.96 -8.39 -6.08
N THR A 80 -5.09 -8.12 -7.38
CA THR A 80 -6.06 -7.15 -7.89
C THR A 80 -7.27 -7.89 -8.42
N MET A 81 -8.49 -7.60 -7.93
CA MET A 81 -9.69 -8.06 -8.63
C MET A 81 -9.70 -7.48 -10.05
N ALA A 82 -9.88 -8.35 -11.05
CA ALA A 82 -9.72 -8.08 -12.49
C ALA A 82 -10.57 -6.92 -13.08
N VAL A 83 -11.42 -6.28 -12.27
CA VAL A 83 -12.29 -5.16 -12.66
C VAL A 83 -11.61 -3.79 -12.62
N ASN A 84 -10.36 -3.68 -12.16
CA ASN A 84 -9.63 -2.41 -12.10
C ASN A 84 -8.55 -2.32 -13.19
N THR A 85 -8.96 -1.94 -14.41
CA THR A 85 -8.08 -1.77 -15.57
C THR A 85 -6.94 -0.77 -15.34
N GLY A 86 -7.08 0.15 -14.36
CA GLY A 86 -6.06 1.14 -13.99
C GLY A 86 -4.91 0.60 -13.14
N SER A 87 -5.02 -0.61 -12.59
CA SER A 87 -4.03 -1.21 -11.68
C SER A 87 -2.94 -2.04 -12.38
N ARG A 88 -2.95 -2.09 -13.72
CA ARG A 88 -2.10 -2.98 -14.54
C ARG A 88 -0.84 -2.31 -15.13
N ARG A 89 -0.48 -1.09 -14.72
CA ARG A 89 0.68 -0.36 -15.24
C ARG A 89 1.66 0.04 -14.15
#